data_AF-A0A7K3LJ18-F1
#
_entry.id   AF-A0A7K3LJ18-F1
#
_cell.length_a   1.000
_cell.length_b   1.000
_cell.length_c   1.000
_cell.angle_alpha   90.00
_cell.angle_beta   90.00
_cell.angle_gamma   90.00
#
_symmetry.space_group_name_H-M   'P 1'
#
loop_
_entity.id
_entity.type
_entity.pdbx_description
1 polymer ?
#
loop_
_entity_poly.entity_id
_entity_poly.type
_entity_poly.pdbx_seq_one_letter_code
_entity_poly.pdbx_strand_id
1 'polypeptide(L)'
;MTDLDQTTTRRDITDALLTALERRHEVLDVIVDADDHDAAVEALTTLLDKSHLGVEAILGMKLDQLTKDQRRKNQAELDDLNTELTFTLAERPASSGDTIDLRPFSPSDDADLFTVRTEELGLAGDGSGAPASAVSEEIAKGSDRVESEEAVWLVATEGEAKVGIVFGELKSGEVDVRIWIHPERRKHGYGTAALRKSRSEMAAYFPGVPMVVRTPGA
;
A
#
# COMPACT_ATOMS: atom_id res chain seq x y z
N MET A 1 -1.55 7.27 -3.91
CA MET A 1 -1.74 6.05 -4.71
C MET A 1 -0.36 5.64 -5.21
N THR A 2 0.07 4.41 -4.92
CA THR A 2 1.39 3.93 -5.39
C THR A 2 1.34 3.61 -6.88
N ASP A 3 2.49 3.46 -7.53
CA ASP A 3 2.55 3.08 -8.95
C ASP A 3 1.86 1.73 -9.19
N LEU A 4 2.02 0.76 -8.27
CA LEU A 4 1.32 -0.51 -8.35
C LEU A 4 -0.21 -0.34 -8.29
N ASP A 5 -0.71 0.47 -7.36
CA ASP A 5 -2.16 0.72 -7.24
C ASP A 5 -2.70 1.36 -8.53
N GLN A 6 -1.91 2.23 -9.18
CA GLN A 6 -2.27 2.85 -10.46
C GLN A 6 -2.29 1.81 -11.58
N THR A 7 -1.26 0.95 -11.68
CA THR A 7 -1.18 -0.12 -12.69
C THR A 7 -2.33 -1.12 -12.51
N THR A 8 -2.66 -1.54 -11.29
CA THR A 8 -3.82 -2.41 -11.00
C THR A 8 -5.12 -1.73 -11.40
N THR A 9 -5.34 -0.48 -10.99
CA THR A 9 -6.54 0.29 -11.35
C THR A 9 -6.69 0.41 -12.86
N ARG A 10 -5.59 0.69 -13.57
CA ARG A 10 -5.58 0.81 -15.02
C ARG A 10 -5.89 -0.53 -15.69
N ARG A 11 -5.31 -1.62 -15.18
CA ARG A 11 -5.57 -2.98 -15.66
C ARG A 11 -7.05 -3.34 -15.52
N ASP A 12 -7.66 -3.03 -14.38
CA ASP A 12 -9.08 -3.34 -14.14
C ASP A 12 -10.01 -2.54 -15.05
N ILE A 13 -9.71 -1.26 -15.31
CA ILE A 13 -10.45 -0.46 -16.29
C ILE A 13 -10.32 -1.07 -17.69
N THR A 14 -9.10 -1.36 -18.15
CA THR A 14 -8.85 -1.88 -19.50
C THR A 14 -9.51 -3.26 -19.70
N ASP A 15 -9.47 -4.12 -18.69
CA ASP A 15 -10.13 -5.42 -18.66
C ASP A 15 -11.67 -5.29 -18.73
N ALA A 16 -12.26 -4.35 -17.98
CA ALA A 16 -13.69 -4.05 -18.05
C ALA A 16 -14.11 -3.57 -19.46
N LEU A 17 -13.35 -2.65 -20.06
CA LEU A 17 -13.62 -2.15 -21.41
C LEU A 17 -13.60 -3.27 -22.46
N LEU A 18 -12.61 -4.16 -22.41
CA LEU A 18 -12.53 -5.31 -23.33
C LEU A 18 -13.69 -6.29 -23.12
N THR A 19 -13.99 -6.63 -21.87
CA THR A 19 -15.11 -7.52 -21.51
C THR A 19 -16.44 -6.95 -22.04
N ALA A 20 -16.67 -5.65 -21.89
CA ALA A 20 -17.87 -4.99 -22.38
C ALA A 20 -17.98 -5.05 -23.92
N LEU A 21 -16.86 -4.93 -24.64
CA LEU A 21 -16.83 -5.01 -26.10
C LEU A 21 -17.06 -6.42 -26.65
N GLU A 22 -16.66 -7.45 -25.90
CA GLU A 22 -16.95 -8.85 -26.20
C GLU A 22 -18.45 -9.15 -26.05
N ARG A 23 -19.07 -8.58 -25.02
CA ARG A 23 -20.50 -8.71 -24.68
C ARG A 23 -21.33 -7.49 -25.11
N ARG A 24 -20.91 -6.78 -26.15
CA ARG A 24 -21.47 -5.47 -26.57
C ARG A 24 -22.99 -5.42 -26.72
N HIS A 25 -23.61 -6.53 -27.12
CA HIS A 25 -25.07 -6.58 -27.30
C HIS A 25 -25.77 -6.58 -25.94
N GLU A 26 -25.35 -7.47 -25.04
CA GLU A 26 -25.87 -7.54 -23.67
C GLU A 26 -25.63 -6.24 -22.90
N VAL A 27 -24.46 -5.63 -23.08
CA VAL A 27 -24.14 -4.34 -22.46
C VAL A 27 -25.07 -3.24 -22.94
N LEU A 28 -25.29 -3.14 -24.26
CA LEU A 28 -26.19 -2.13 -24.81
C LEU A 28 -27.64 -2.37 -24.40
N ASP A 29 -28.08 -3.63 -24.34
CA ASP A 29 -29.43 -3.97 -23.89
C ASP A 29 -29.62 -3.54 -22.44
N VAL A 30 -28.69 -3.86 -21.53
CA VAL A 30 -28.75 -3.44 -20.13
C VAL A 30 -28.73 -1.92 -19.96
N ILE A 31 -27.92 -1.21 -20.74
CA ILE A 31 -27.87 0.26 -20.68
C ILE A 31 -29.20 0.87 -21.11
N VAL A 32 -29.84 0.31 -22.14
CA VAL A 32 -31.12 0.83 -22.67
C VAL A 32 -32.30 0.48 -21.78
N ASP A 33 -32.25 -0.67 -21.09
CA ASP A 33 -33.30 -1.13 -20.16
C ASP A 33 -33.27 -0.41 -18.80
N ALA A 34 -32.15 0.24 -18.43
CA ALA A 34 -32.00 0.95 -17.17
C ALA A 34 -32.76 2.28 -17.14
N ASP A 35 -33.39 2.60 -16.00
CA ASP A 35 -34.16 3.84 -15.81
C ASP A 35 -33.27 5.10 -15.78
N ASP A 36 -32.06 4.98 -15.21
CA ASP A 36 -31.09 6.06 -15.07
C ASP A 36 -29.64 5.54 -15.06
N HIS A 37 -28.68 6.47 -14.95
CA HIS A 37 -27.25 6.16 -14.96
C HIS A 37 -26.86 5.24 -13.80
N ASP A 38 -27.34 5.51 -12.59
CA ASP A 38 -26.99 4.73 -11.40
C ASP A 38 -27.54 3.30 -11.51
N ALA A 39 -28.77 3.13 -12.02
CA ALA A 39 -29.34 1.83 -12.33
C ALA A 39 -28.54 1.07 -13.39
N ALA A 40 -28.05 1.76 -14.43
CA ALA A 40 -27.20 1.16 -15.45
C ALA A 40 -25.85 0.71 -14.88
N VAL A 41 -25.26 1.50 -13.98
CA VAL A 41 -24.01 1.15 -13.29
C VAL A 41 -24.18 -0.13 -12.47
N GLU A 42 -25.19 -0.19 -11.60
CA GLU A 42 -25.44 -1.36 -10.75
C GLU A 42 -25.73 -2.62 -11.56
N ALA A 43 -26.54 -2.49 -12.63
CA ALA A 43 -26.87 -3.61 -13.50
C ALA A 43 -25.65 -4.12 -14.28
N LEU A 44 -24.80 -3.23 -14.79
CA LEU A 44 -23.57 -3.61 -15.51
C LEU A 44 -22.50 -4.17 -14.58
N THR A 45 -22.36 -3.65 -13.36
CA THR A 45 -21.47 -4.20 -12.33
C THR A 45 -21.85 -5.65 -12.06
N THR A 46 -23.15 -5.94 -11.93
CA THR A 46 -23.67 -7.30 -11.77
C THR A 46 -23.47 -8.16 -13.02
N LEU A 47 -23.77 -7.63 -14.21
CA LEU A 47 -23.69 -8.37 -15.47
C LEU A 47 -22.26 -8.82 -15.79
N LEU A 48 -21.29 -7.91 -15.63
CA LEU A 48 -19.93 -8.08 -16.08
C LEU A 48 -18.97 -8.57 -14.99
N ASP A 49 -19.41 -8.59 -13.72
CA ASP A 49 -18.58 -8.86 -12.55
C ASP A 49 -17.33 -7.96 -12.54
N LYS A 50 -17.57 -6.64 -12.64
CA LYS A 50 -16.52 -5.60 -12.70
C LYS A 50 -16.72 -4.54 -11.64
N SER A 51 -15.63 -3.88 -11.27
CA SER A 51 -15.68 -2.76 -10.33
C SER A 51 -16.54 -1.61 -10.86
N HIS A 52 -17.14 -0.85 -9.94
CA HIS A 52 -17.90 0.36 -10.27
C HIS A 52 -17.08 1.33 -11.13
N LEU A 53 -15.79 1.48 -10.85
CA LEU A 53 -14.89 2.31 -11.65
C LEU A 53 -14.72 1.79 -13.09
N GLY A 54 -14.60 0.47 -13.28
CA GLY A 54 -14.54 -0.13 -14.61
C GLY A 54 -15.83 0.05 -15.39
N VAL A 55 -16.99 -0.04 -14.72
CA VAL A 55 -18.31 0.19 -15.31
C VAL A 55 -18.52 1.65 -15.70
N GLU A 56 -18.12 2.59 -14.85
CA GLU A 56 -18.14 4.02 -15.18
C GLU A 56 -17.30 4.33 -16.42
N ALA A 57 -16.14 3.67 -16.58
CA ALA A 57 -15.34 3.80 -17.79
C ALA A 57 -16.03 3.23 -19.04
N ILE A 58 -16.82 2.15 -18.90
CA ILE A 58 -17.63 1.59 -19.99
C ILE A 58 -18.71 2.59 -20.42
N LEU A 59 -19.46 3.16 -19.47
CA LEU A 59 -20.52 4.15 -19.76
C LEU A 59 -19.94 5.45 -20.34
N GLY A 60 -18.71 5.81 -19.96
CA GLY A 60 -17.98 6.95 -20.51
C GLY A 60 -17.32 6.72 -21.87
N MET A 61 -17.45 5.52 -22.48
CA MET A 61 -16.84 5.24 -23.78
C MET A 61 -17.41 6.12 -24.89
N LYS A 62 -16.51 6.64 -25.72
CA LYS A 62 -16.85 7.31 -26.98
C LYS A 62 -17.00 6.28 -28.10
N LEU A 63 -17.86 6.56 -29.07
CA LEU A 63 -18.15 5.64 -30.18
C LEU A 63 -16.92 5.34 -31.06
N ASP A 64 -15.95 6.24 -31.16
CA ASP A 64 -14.68 6.03 -31.86
C ASP A 64 -13.78 4.99 -31.17
N GLN A 65 -13.97 4.77 -29.86
CA GLN A 65 -13.26 3.76 -29.08
C GLN A 65 -13.77 2.33 -29.32
N LEU A 66 -14.90 2.16 -30.02
CA LEU A 66 -15.46 0.84 -30.37
C LEU A 66 -14.78 0.21 -31.60
N THR A 67 -13.93 0.96 -32.30
CA THR A 67 -13.29 0.51 -33.54
C THR A 67 -12.35 -0.68 -33.31
N LYS A 68 -12.17 -1.52 -34.34
CA LYS A 68 -11.23 -2.66 -34.28
C LYS A 68 -9.81 -2.24 -33.91
N ASP A 69 -9.38 -1.05 -34.34
CA ASP A 69 -8.07 -0.50 -34.01
C ASP A 69 -7.94 -0.22 -32.50
N GLN A 70 -8.92 0.47 -31.93
CA GLN A 70 -8.89 0.78 -30.50
C GLN A 70 -8.97 -0.47 -29.63
N ARG A 71 -9.76 -1.48 -30.03
CA ARG A 71 -9.80 -2.77 -29.32
C ARG A 71 -8.45 -3.48 -29.29
N ARG A 72 -7.69 -3.44 -30.38
CA ARG A 72 -6.33 -4.01 -30.42
C ARG A 72 -5.38 -3.26 -29.50
N LYS A 73 -5.50 -1.93 -29.42
CA LYS A 73 -4.70 -1.12 -28.50
C LYS A 73 -5.03 -1.43 -27.05
N ASN A 74 -6.32 -1.52 -26.71
CA ASN A 74 -6.75 -1.90 -25.36
C ASN A 74 -6.26 -3.31 -24.99
N GLN A 75 -6.29 -4.27 -25.94
CA GLN A 75 -5.75 -5.61 -25.70
C GLN A 75 -4.24 -5.59 -25.45
N ALA A 76 -3.48 -4.90 -26.29
CA ALA A 76 -2.04 -4.78 -26.12
C ALA A 76 -1.68 -4.11 -24.78
N GLU A 77 -2.42 -3.06 -24.41
CA GLU A 77 -2.28 -2.40 -23.11
C GLU A 77 -2.59 -3.37 -21.95
N LEU A 78 -3.66 -4.17 -22.04
CA LEU A 78 -3.98 -5.16 -21.01
C LEU A 78 -2.85 -6.21 -20.86
N ASP A 79 -2.30 -6.69 -21.97
CA ASP A 79 -1.21 -7.66 -21.99
C ASP A 79 0.08 -7.08 -21.36
N ASP A 80 0.40 -5.82 -21.66
CA ASP A 80 1.53 -5.09 -21.08
C ASP A 80 1.34 -4.90 -19.56
N LEU A 81 0.15 -4.45 -19.13
CA LEU A 81 -0.18 -4.26 -17.72
C LEU A 81 -0.14 -5.57 -16.94
N ASN A 82 -0.66 -6.67 -17.50
CA ASN A 82 -0.55 -7.99 -16.87
C ASN A 82 0.91 -8.44 -16.75
N THR A 83 1.74 -8.16 -17.75
CA THR A 83 3.19 -8.46 -17.71
C THR A 83 3.88 -7.64 -16.62
N GLU A 84 3.60 -6.35 -16.53
CA GLU A 84 4.13 -5.45 -15.49
C GLU A 84 3.72 -5.89 -14.08
N LEU A 85 2.45 -6.23 -13.88
CA LEU A 85 1.94 -6.71 -12.59
C LEU A 85 2.56 -8.05 -12.21
N THR A 86 2.68 -8.98 -13.16
CA THR A 86 3.32 -10.28 -12.93
C THR A 86 4.79 -10.10 -12.54
N PHE A 87 5.51 -9.22 -13.23
CA PHE A 87 6.90 -8.90 -12.92
C PHE A 87 7.03 -8.23 -11.55
N THR A 88 6.17 -7.27 -11.25
CA THR A 88 6.17 -6.55 -9.97
C THR A 88 5.85 -7.47 -8.80
N LEU A 89 4.90 -8.40 -8.95
CA LEU A 89 4.59 -9.42 -7.95
C LEU A 89 5.72 -10.45 -7.80
N ALA A 90 6.40 -10.82 -8.89
CA ALA A 90 7.53 -11.74 -8.86
C ALA A 90 8.78 -11.13 -8.19
N GLU A 91 9.06 -9.84 -8.44
CA GLU A 91 10.20 -9.16 -7.84
C GLU A 91 9.90 -8.60 -6.44
N ARG A 92 8.65 -8.21 -6.17
CA ARG A 92 8.23 -7.51 -4.94
C ARG A 92 6.87 -8.04 -4.43
N PRO A 93 6.81 -9.31 -3.98
CA PRO A 93 5.56 -9.97 -3.64
C PRO A 93 4.76 -9.27 -2.53
N ALA A 94 5.43 -8.53 -1.64
CA ALA A 94 4.75 -7.83 -0.55
C ALA A 94 4.31 -6.39 -0.90
N SER A 95 4.61 -5.89 -2.10
CA SER A 95 4.28 -4.50 -2.50
C SER A 95 2.77 -4.22 -2.59
N SER A 96 1.95 -5.26 -2.80
CA SER A 96 0.48 -5.19 -2.70
C SER A 96 0.01 -4.79 -1.31
N GLY A 97 0.81 -5.00 -0.26
CA GLY A 97 0.56 -4.52 1.11
C GLY A 97 -0.47 -5.32 1.92
N ASP A 98 -1.15 -6.29 1.31
CA ASP A 98 -2.15 -7.12 1.99
C ASP A 98 -1.54 -8.21 2.88
N THR A 99 -0.24 -8.54 2.72
CA THR A 99 0.42 -9.63 3.45
C THR A 99 1.18 -9.19 4.70
N ILE A 100 1.44 -7.88 4.85
CA ILE A 100 2.11 -7.33 6.04
C ILE A 100 1.09 -6.94 7.08
N ASP A 101 1.34 -7.19 8.36
CA ASP A 101 0.65 -6.58 9.49
C ASP A 101 1.61 -5.70 10.31
N LEU A 102 1.04 -4.74 11.05
CA LEU A 102 1.76 -3.95 12.04
C LEU A 102 1.21 -4.29 13.42
N ARG A 103 2.12 -4.56 14.37
CA ARG A 103 1.76 -4.74 15.78
C ARG A 103 2.67 -3.92 16.68
N PRO A 104 2.25 -3.58 17.91
CA PRO A 104 3.11 -2.93 18.89
C PRO A 104 4.42 -3.69 19.10
N PHE A 105 5.50 -2.94 19.24
CA PHE A 105 6.82 -3.45 19.61
C PHE A 105 6.82 -4.00 21.04
N SER A 106 7.37 -5.20 21.22
CA SER A 106 7.55 -5.85 22.51
C SER A 106 9.04 -5.84 22.89
N PRO A 107 9.45 -5.17 23.98
CA PRO A 107 10.85 -5.14 24.42
C PRO A 107 11.50 -6.51 24.63
N SER A 108 10.73 -7.51 25.09
CA SER A 108 11.25 -8.87 25.28
C SER A 108 11.35 -9.64 23.97
N ASP A 109 10.35 -9.48 23.11
CA ASP A 109 10.20 -10.36 21.95
C ASP A 109 10.92 -9.81 20.73
N ASP A 110 11.12 -8.50 20.62
CA ASP A 110 11.60 -7.81 19.42
C ASP A 110 12.98 -7.14 19.59
N ALA A 111 13.65 -7.37 20.72
CA ALA A 111 15.00 -6.89 20.97
C ALA A 111 16.03 -7.40 19.95
N ASP A 112 15.83 -8.61 19.41
CA ASP A 112 16.63 -9.18 18.33
C ASP A 112 16.61 -8.29 17.07
N LEU A 113 15.42 -7.88 16.65
CA LEU A 113 15.20 -7.03 15.49
C LEU A 113 15.78 -5.63 15.68
N PHE A 114 15.59 -5.07 16.88
CA PHE A 114 16.13 -3.75 17.22
C PHE A 114 17.67 -3.76 17.32
N THR A 115 18.26 -4.87 17.77
CA THR A 115 19.71 -5.06 17.80
C THR A 115 20.29 -4.98 16.39
N VAL A 116 19.75 -5.75 15.43
CA VAL A 116 20.21 -5.73 14.03
C VAL A 116 20.11 -4.33 13.43
N ARG A 117 19.00 -3.62 13.68
CA ARG A 117 18.83 -2.23 13.23
C ARG A 117 19.88 -1.29 13.82
N THR A 118 20.16 -1.46 15.10
CA THR A 118 21.11 -0.60 15.84
C THR A 118 22.54 -0.84 15.40
N GLU A 119 22.93 -2.10 15.16
CA GLU A 119 24.24 -2.46 14.61
C GLU A 119 24.44 -1.91 13.19
N GLU A 120 23.40 -1.95 12.36
CA GLU A 120 23.48 -1.45 10.98
C GLU A 120 23.58 0.07 10.91
N LEU A 121 22.71 0.78 11.63
CA LEU A 121 22.63 2.24 11.52
C LEU A 121 23.60 2.96 12.45
N GLY A 122 23.91 2.39 13.61
CA GLY A 122 24.73 3.04 14.64
C GLY A 122 24.07 4.26 15.29
N LEU A 123 22.77 4.47 15.05
CA LEU A 123 22.01 5.65 15.48
C LEU A 123 20.98 5.30 16.55
N ALA A 124 20.61 6.27 17.38
CA ALA A 124 19.53 6.14 18.35
C ALA A 124 18.17 5.82 17.69
N GLY A 125 17.26 5.24 18.45
CA GLY A 125 15.92 4.88 17.98
C GLY A 125 14.99 6.09 17.80
N ASP A 126 15.26 7.19 18.50
CA ASP A 126 14.42 8.40 18.61
C ASP A 126 14.44 9.35 17.40
N GLY A 127 15.32 9.10 16.42
CA GLY A 127 15.46 9.96 15.24
C GLY A 127 16.06 11.31 15.53
N SER A 128 16.92 11.38 16.55
CA SER A 128 17.77 12.55 16.79
C SER A 128 19.01 12.56 15.88
N GLY A 129 19.32 11.45 15.22
CA GLY A 129 20.60 11.24 14.53
C GLY A 129 21.80 11.10 15.48
N ALA A 130 21.57 11.01 16.80
CA ALA A 130 22.63 10.77 17.77
C ALA A 130 23.13 9.31 17.67
N PRO A 131 24.39 9.03 18.08
CA PRO A 131 24.88 7.65 18.20
C PRO A 131 24.02 6.82 19.15
N ALA A 132 23.83 5.55 18.82
CA ALA A 132 23.09 4.63 19.68
C ALA A 132 23.81 4.38 21.02
N SER A 133 23.04 4.31 22.11
CA SER A 133 23.51 3.76 23.39
C SER A 133 23.43 2.23 23.37
N ALA A 134 23.63 1.58 24.53
CA ALA A 134 23.39 0.15 24.65
C ALA A 134 21.94 -0.19 24.26
N VAL A 135 21.71 -1.31 23.55
CA VAL A 135 20.39 -1.68 23.02
C VAL A 135 19.31 -1.68 24.09
N SER A 136 19.57 -2.21 25.28
CA SER A 136 18.61 -2.21 26.38
C SER A 136 18.26 -0.80 26.87
N GLU A 137 19.20 0.13 26.85
CA GLU A 137 18.96 1.53 27.21
C GLU A 137 18.15 2.24 26.14
N GLU A 138 18.43 1.97 24.86
CA GLU A 138 17.65 2.52 23.74
C GLU A 138 16.21 2.01 23.73
N ILE A 139 16.01 0.72 24.01
CA ILE A 139 14.68 0.12 24.15
C ILE A 139 13.95 0.72 25.35
N ALA A 140 14.62 0.90 26.49
CA ALA A 140 14.01 1.53 27.67
C ALA A 140 13.56 2.97 27.36
N LYS A 141 14.45 3.80 26.80
CA LYS A 141 14.11 5.18 26.39
C LYS A 141 12.97 5.21 25.37
N GLY A 142 12.95 4.28 24.42
CA GLY A 142 11.87 4.14 23.45
C GLY A 142 10.54 3.79 24.12
N SER A 143 10.57 2.83 25.05
CA SER A 143 9.40 2.40 25.81
C SER A 143 8.84 3.53 26.67
N ASP A 144 9.71 4.29 27.35
CA ASP A 144 9.31 5.47 28.14
C ASP A 144 8.58 6.51 27.29
N ARG A 145 9.04 6.75 26.04
CA ARG A 145 8.37 7.67 25.11
C ARG A 145 7.04 7.11 24.60
N VAL A 146 6.96 5.80 24.38
CA VAL A 146 5.69 5.15 24.00
C VAL A 146 4.68 5.25 25.15
N GLU A 147 5.09 5.00 26.39
CA GLU A 147 4.24 5.15 27.58
C GLU A 147 3.82 6.59 27.83
N SER A 148 4.67 7.55 27.46
CA SER A 148 4.38 8.99 27.55
C SER A 148 3.55 9.53 26.38
N GLU A 149 3.11 8.66 25.46
CA GLU A 149 2.37 9.03 24.23
C GLU A 149 3.15 10.01 23.33
N GLU A 150 4.48 10.00 23.42
CA GLU A 150 5.38 10.81 22.58
C GLU A 150 5.94 10.00 21.40
N ALA A 151 5.76 8.68 21.41
CA ALA A 151 6.21 7.80 20.34
C ALA A 151 5.29 6.58 20.15
N VAL A 152 5.40 5.95 18.99
CA VAL A 152 4.79 4.66 18.66
C VAL A 152 5.83 3.83 17.92
N TRP A 153 6.14 2.67 18.44
CA TRP A 153 7.04 1.71 17.81
C TRP A 153 6.25 0.46 17.42
N LEU A 154 6.26 0.13 16.14
CA LEU A 154 5.53 -1.01 15.58
C LEU A 154 6.50 -1.96 14.88
N VAL A 155 6.23 -3.25 14.99
CA VAL A 155 6.92 -4.29 14.22
C VAL A 155 6.07 -4.63 13.01
N ALA A 156 6.70 -4.57 11.83
CA ALA A 156 6.12 -5.08 10.61
C ALA A 156 6.35 -6.60 10.55
N THR A 157 5.27 -7.36 10.35
CA THR A 157 5.29 -8.82 10.25
C THR A 157 4.66 -9.30 8.96
N GLU A 158 5.16 -10.38 8.37
CA GLU A 158 4.46 -11.15 7.33
C GLU A 158 4.25 -12.57 7.86
N GLY A 159 3.01 -12.90 8.20
CA GLY A 159 2.72 -14.08 9.02
C GLY A 159 3.45 -14.00 10.37
N GLU A 160 4.23 -15.03 10.71
CA GLU A 160 5.05 -15.06 11.93
C GLU A 160 6.42 -14.37 11.76
N ALA A 161 6.81 -14.00 10.54
CA ALA A 161 8.13 -13.44 10.27
C ALA A 161 8.18 -11.94 10.56
N LYS A 162 9.12 -11.51 11.40
CA LYS A 162 9.45 -10.09 11.60
C LYS A 162 10.23 -9.57 10.41
N VAL A 163 9.74 -8.53 9.75
CA VAL A 163 10.35 -7.98 8.51
C VAL A 163 10.92 -6.58 8.67
N GLY A 164 10.50 -5.83 9.69
CA GLY A 164 11.02 -4.49 9.95
C GLY A 164 10.39 -3.80 11.15
N ILE A 165 10.83 -2.57 11.40
CA ILE A 165 10.33 -1.70 12.48
C ILE A 165 9.86 -0.39 11.87
N VAL A 166 8.71 0.09 12.32
CA VAL A 166 8.17 1.43 12.06
C VAL A 166 8.28 2.23 13.35
N PHE A 167 8.91 3.39 13.27
CA PHE A 167 9.01 4.36 14.33
C PHE A 167 8.15 5.56 13.98
N GLY A 168 7.22 5.94 14.85
CA GLY A 168 6.57 7.24 14.84
C GLY A 168 7.02 8.01 16.08
N GLU A 169 7.68 9.15 15.90
CA GLU A 169 8.10 10.01 17.03
C GLU A 169 7.38 11.36 16.89
N LEU A 170 6.67 11.78 17.92
CA LEU A 170 5.98 13.06 17.95
C LEU A 170 6.99 14.18 18.21
N LYS A 171 7.20 15.04 17.21
CA LYS A 171 8.12 16.18 17.29
C LYS A 171 7.46 17.43 16.76
N SER A 172 7.42 18.48 17.58
CA SER A 172 6.95 19.82 17.17
C SER A 172 5.54 19.84 16.56
N GLY A 173 4.65 18.95 17.00
CA GLY A 173 3.28 18.86 16.48
C GLY A 173 3.14 18.07 15.17
N GLU A 174 4.16 17.33 14.75
CA GLU A 174 4.12 16.39 13.63
C GLU A 174 4.65 15.02 14.09
N VAL A 175 4.20 13.93 13.45
CA VAL A 175 4.73 12.59 13.68
C VAL A 175 5.76 12.28 12.60
N ASP A 176 7.03 12.19 13.00
CA ASP A 176 8.11 11.74 12.14
C ASP A 176 8.07 10.22 12.03
N VAL A 177 7.69 9.72 10.86
CA VAL A 177 7.59 8.29 10.55
C VAL A 177 8.86 7.81 9.86
N ARG A 178 9.52 6.83 10.46
CA ARG A 178 10.74 6.19 9.93
C ARG A 178 10.53 4.69 9.85
N ILE A 179 10.88 4.10 8.72
CA ILE A 179 10.66 2.68 8.47
C ILE A 179 12.00 2.03 8.17
N TRP A 180 12.37 1.06 9.00
CA TRP A 180 13.54 0.24 8.77
C TRP A 180 13.11 -1.19 8.43
N ILE A 181 13.65 -1.72 7.34
CA ILE A 181 13.40 -3.10 6.90
C ILE A 181 14.66 -3.92 7.12
N HIS A 182 14.50 -5.10 7.72
CA HIS A 182 15.59 -6.03 7.98
C HIS A 182 16.40 -6.29 6.70
N PRO A 183 17.74 -6.24 6.72
CA PRO A 183 18.57 -6.29 5.52
C PRO A 183 18.25 -7.46 4.58
N GLU A 184 18.05 -8.65 5.15
CA GLU A 184 17.72 -9.87 4.39
C GLU A 184 16.31 -9.87 3.78
N ARG A 185 15.43 -8.97 4.26
CA ARG A 185 14.05 -8.83 3.80
C ARG A 185 13.89 -7.67 2.80
N ARG A 186 14.95 -6.89 2.55
CA ARG A 186 14.88 -5.76 1.60
C ARG A 186 14.62 -6.22 0.17
N LYS A 187 14.18 -5.27 -0.66
CA LYS A 187 13.84 -5.45 -2.08
C LYS A 187 12.60 -6.31 -2.37
N HIS A 188 11.86 -6.74 -1.35
CA HIS A 188 10.59 -7.48 -1.51
C HIS A 188 9.33 -6.59 -1.46
N GLY A 189 9.48 -5.27 -1.31
CA GLY A 189 8.35 -4.32 -1.25
C GLY A 189 7.84 -3.97 0.17
N TYR A 190 8.41 -4.58 1.22
CA TYR A 190 7.95 -4.40 2.60
C TYR A 190 8.00 -2.94 3.12
N GLY A 191 8.93 -2.11 2.63
CA GLY A 191 9.00 -0.70 3.03
C GLY A 191 7.75 0.09 2.61
N THR A 192 7.27 -0.13 1.38
CA THR A 192 6.05 0.50 0.86
C THR A 192 4.81 -0.03 1.55
N ALA A 193 4.75 -1.36 1.79
CA ALA A 193 3.65 -1.99 2.51
C ALA A 193 3.52 -1.48 3.95
N ALA A 194 4.64 -1.45 4.68
CA ALA A 194 4.70 -0.89 6.03
C ALA A 194 4.26 0.58 6.05
N LEU A 195 4.70 1.40 5.07
CA LEU A 195 4.29 2.80 4.99
C LEU A 195 2.78 2.97 4.79
N ARG A 196 2.18 2.14 3.93
CA ARG A 196 0.73 2.16 3.67
C ARG A 196 -0.05 1.86 4.95
N LYS A 197 0.30 0.78 5.67
CA LYS A 197 -0.36 0.42 6.94
C LYS A 197 -0.09 1.42 8.07
N SER A 198 1.11 2.01 8.11
CA SER A 198 1.49 2.98 9.14
C SER A 198 0.56 4.19 9.18
N ARG A 199 -0.06 4.58 8.05
CA ARG A 199 -0.99 5.72 8.03
C ARG A 199 -2.20 5.50 8.92
N SER A 200 -2.83 4.33 8.81
CA SER A 200 -4.01 4.00 9.61
C SER A 200 -3.65 3.80 11.08
N GLU A 201 -2.53 3.12 11.36
CA GLU A 201 -2.06 2.90 12.72
C GLU A 201 -1.71 4.22 13.41
N MET A 202 -0.90 5.07 12.77
CA MET A 202 -0.49 6.34 13.38
C MET A 202 -1.67 7.30 13.59
N ALA A 203 -2.70 7.26 12.74
CA ALA A 203 -3.92 8.04 12.95
C ALA A 203 -4.71 7.60 14.20
N ALA A 204 -4.58 6.33 14.62
CA ALA A 204 -5.21 5.83 15.83
C ALA A 204 -4.48 6.32 17.10
N TYR A 205 -3.16 6.41 17.07
CA TYR A 205 -2.35 6.90 18.20
C TYR A 205 -2.25 8.44 18.25
N PHE A 206 -2.18 9.10 17.09
CA PHE A 206 -1.99 10.55 16.96
C PHE A 206 -3.09 11.19 16.10
N PRO A 207 -4.34 11.23 16.58
CA PRO A 207 -5.47 11.71 15.80
C PRO A 207 -5.33 13.20 15.44
N GLY A 208 -5.40 13.50 14.14
CA GLY A 208 -5.32 14.87 13.64
C GLY A 208 -3.91 15.46 13.57
N VAL A 209 -2.87 14.67 13.83
CA VAL A 209 -1.46 15.12 13.74
C VAL A 209 -0.91 14.85 12.34
N PRO A 210 -0.28 15.84 11.68
CA PRO A 210 0.38 15.62 10.39
C PRO A 210 1.49 14.58 10.48
N MET A 211 1.57 13.70 9.47
CA MET A 211 2.62 12.67 9.39
C MET A 211 3.68 13.08 8.36
N VAL A 212 4.95 13.02 8.75
CA VAL A 212 6.08 13.30 7.86
C VAL A 212 6.97 12.07 7.76
N VAL A 213 7.18 11.57 6.54
CA VAL A 213 8.05 10.42 6.31
C VAL A 213 9.50 10.89 6.27
N ARG A 214 10.34 10.32 7.13
CA ARG A 214 11.77 10.60 7.22
C ARG A 214 12.60 9.39 6.80
N THR A 215 13.85 9.63 6.43
CA THR A 215 14.80 8.54 6.20
C THR A 215 15.11 7.81 7.52
N PRO A 216 15.47 6.52 7.50
CA PRO A 216 15.63 5.73 8.73
C PRO A 216 16.72 6.22 9.69
N GLY A 217 17.67 7.02 9.18
CA GLY A 217 18.76 7.63 9.96
C GLY A 217 18.63 9.14 10.18
N ALA A 218 17.50 9.75 9.79
CA ALA A 218 17.18 11.13 10.11
C ALA A 218 16.53 11.25 11.49
#